data_AF-A0A1C4EC22-F1
#
_entry.id   AF-A0A1C4EC22-F1
#
_cell.length_a   1.000
_cell.length_b   1.000
_cell.length_c   1.000
_cell.angle_alpha   90.00
_cell.angle_beta   90.00
_cell.angle_gamma   90.00
#
_symmetry.space_group_name_H-M   'P 1'
#
loop_
_entity.id
_entity.type
_entity.pdbx_description
1 polymer ?
#
loop_
_entity_poly.entity_id
_entity_poly.type
_entity_poly.pdbx_seq_one_letter_code
_entity_poly.pdbx_strand_id
1 'polypeptide(L)'
;MTKDGHLVAMHDETVNRTTNGKGLVKEHTLEEIKQLNVGSFFNEKHPALAKKEFEDATVPTLEEIIETFRNSTNYYIETKSPDEYPGMEEKLLEIIKHYEISDKVIIQSFSKVSLQKIHSLDVHIPLVQLLPYKKAVQLTELEIKSIKHTVSVLG
;
A
#
# COMPACT_ATOMS: atom_id res chain seq x y z
N MET A 1 -7.63 -2.43 -2.43
CA MET A 1 -7.94 -3.30 -3.58
C MET A 1 -9.33 -2.96 -4.07
N THR A 2 -9.53 -2.84 -5.38
CA THR A 2 -10.83 -2.53 -5.99
C THR A 2 -11.77 -3.73 -5.93
N LYS A 3 -13.06 -3.49 -6.24
CA LYS A 3 -14.13 -4.50 -6.29
C LYS A 3 -13.81 -5.66 -7.24
N ASP A 4 -13.11 -5.37 -8.33
CA ASP A 4 -12.70 -6.31 -9.37
C ASP A 4 -11.25 -6.81 -9.19
N GLY A 5 -10.65 -6.60 -8.00
CA GLY A 5 -9.42 -7.29 -7.58
C GLY A 5 -8.10 -6.61 -7.95
N HIS A 6 -8.10 -5.33 -8.32
CA HIS A 6 -6.89 -4.60 -8.66
C HIS A 6 -6.27 -3.92 -7.42
N LEU A 7 -4.95 -4.00 -7.29
CA LEU A 7 -4.21 -3.26 -6.26
C LEU A 7 -3.97 -1.83 -6.76
N VAL A 8 -4.53 -0.85 -6.06
CA VAL A 8 -4.39 0.58 -6.38
C VAL A 8 -3.61 1.29 -5.29
N ALA A 9 -2.80 2.28 -5.65
CA ALA A 9 -2.04 3.08 -4.70
C ALA A 9 -2.93 4.18 -4.12
N MET A 10 -3.44 3.94 -2.91
CA MET A 10 -4.22 4.90 -2.15
C MET A 10 -3.99 4.69 -0.66
N HIS A 11 -3.86 5.79 0.09
CA HIS A 11 -3.59 5.72 1.53
C HIS A 11 -4.85 5.34 2.33
N ASP A 12 -5.98 5.97 2.00
CA ASP A 12 -7.24 5.77 2.70
C ASP A 12 -8.03 4.61 2.11
N GLU A 13 -8.88 4.00 2.92
CA GLU A 13 -9.86 3.01 2.44
C GLU A 13 -10.97 3.63 1.58
N THR A 14 -11.15 4.95 1.67
CA THR A 14 -12.14 5.71 0.92
C THR A 14 -11.48 6.65 -0.07
N VAL A 15 -12.16 6.92 -1.19
CA VAL A 15 -11.68 7.87 -2.20
C VAL A 15 -11.89 9.34 -1.79
N ASN A 16 -12.68 9.60 -0.74
CA ASN A 16 -13.21 10.92 -0.38
C ASN A 16 -12.16 12.02 -0.16
N ARG A 17 -11.00 11.68 0.42
CA ARG A 17 -10.01 12.69 0.84
C ARG A 17 -9.15 13.17 -0.33
N THR A 18 -8.98 12.36 -1.37
CA THR A 18 -8.00 12.64 -2.43
C THR A 18 -8.60 12.68 -3.81
N THR A 19 -9.92 12.53 -3.95
CA THR A 19 -10.59 12.57 -5.25
C THR A 19 -11.90 13.34 -5.19
N ASN A 20 -12.53 13.53 -6.35
CA ASN A 20 -13.90 14.04 -6.49
C ASN A 20 -15.00 12.98 -6.23
N GLY A 21 -14.64 11.74 -5.89
CA GLY A 21 -15.56 10.64 -5.63
C GLY A 21 -15.93 10.48 -4.15
N LYS A 22 -16.80 9.51 -3.87
CA LYS A 22 -17.15 9.11 -2.49
C LYS A 22 -17.29 7.59 -2.37
N GLY A 23 -17.00 7.05 -1.19
CA GLY A 23 -17.21 5.65 -0.85
C GLY A 23 -15.90 4.87 -0.70
N LEU A 24 -16.02 3.57 -0.43
CA LEU A 24 -14.88 2.69 -0.20
C LEU A 24 -14.24 2.28 -1.53
N VAL A 25 -12.91 2.16 -1.56
CA VAL A 25 -12.17 1.67 -2.74
C VAL A 25 -12.66 0.28 -3.15
N LYS A 26 -12.95 -0.60 -2.18
CA LYS A 26 -13.48 -1.96 -2.44
C LYS A 26 -14.88 -2.01 -3.04
N GLU A 27 -15.60 -0.89 -3.08
CA GLU A 27 -16.93 -0.81 -3.68
C GLU A 27 -16.90 -0.38 -5.15
N HIS A 28 -15.74 0.07 -5.65
CA HIS A 28 -15.55 0.57 -7.01
C HIS A 28 -14.74 -0.42 -7.86
N THR A 29 -15.07 -0.56 -9.14
CA THR A 29 -14.21 -1.24 -10.14
C THR A 29 -12.98 -0.40 -10.45
N LEU A 30 -11.96 -1.00 -11.08
CA LEU A 30 -10.81 -0.22 -11.54
C LEU A 30 -11.24 0.85 -12.54
N GLU A 31 -12.15 0.53 -13.45
CA GLU A 31 -12.69 1.48 -14.43
C GLU A 31 -13.32 2.70 -13.74
N GLU A 32 -14.15 2.47 -12.72
CA GLU A 32 -14.76 3.55 -11.92
C GLU A 32 -13.70 4.37 -11.18
N ILE A 33 -12.69 3.72 -10.56
CA ILE A 33 -11.58 4.40 -9.88
C ILE A 33 -10.78 5.29 -10.84
N LYS A 34 -10.59 4.85 -12.09
CA LYS A 34 -9.82 5.59 -13.11
C LYS A 34 -10.51 6.86 -13.59
N GLN A 35 -11.83 6.97 -13.44
CA GLN A 35 -12.58 8.20 -13.74
C GLN A 35 -12.46 9.26 -12.63
N LEU A 36 -11.88 8.92 -11.49
CA LEU A 36 -11.73 9.85 -10.37
C LEU A 36 -10.54 10.79 -10.59
N ASN A 37 -10.79 12.08 -10.40
CA ASN A 37 -9.77 13.11 -10.53
C ASN A 37 -9.04 13.31 -9.20
N VAL A 38 -7.73 13.05 -9.18
CA VAL A 38 -6.92 13.13 -7.95
C VAL A 38 -6.30 14.52 -7.77
N GLY A 39 -5.77 15.11 -8.84
CA GLY A 39 -4.92 16.29 -8.70
C GLY A 39 -5.66 17.62 -8.59
N SER A 40 -6.92 17.72 -9.03
CA SER A 40 -7.73 18.92 -8.79
C SER A 40 -7.91 19.18 -7.30
N PHE A 41 -8.10 18.11 -6.51
CA PHE A 41 -8.20 18.21 -5.05
C PHE A 41 -6.90 18.71 -4.41
N PHE A 42 -5.74 18.24 -4.90
CA PHE A 42 -4.45 18.74 -4.43
C PHE A 42 -4.28 20.24 -4.72
N ASN A 43 -4.62 20.67 -5.94
CA ASN A 43 -4.53 22.08 -6.35
C ASN A 43 -5.43 22.99 -5.48
N GLU A 44 -6.66 22.55 -5.19
CA GLU A 44 -7.59 23.31 -4.33
C GLU A 44 -7.07 23.42 -2.89
N LYS A 45 -6.55 22.32 -2.33
CA LYS A 45 -6.05 22.27 -0.96
C LYS A 45 -4.70 22.97 -0.79
N HIS A 46 -3.88 23.00 -1.83
CA HIS A 46 -2.53 23.58 -1.82
C HIS A 46 -2.29 24.56 -2.98
N PRO A 47 -2.99 25.72 -3.02
CA PRO A 47 -2.93 26.64 -4.18
C PRO A 47 -1.53 27.12 -4.54
N ALA A 48 -0.63 27.27 -3.55
CA ALA A 48 0.74 27.72 -3.77
C ALA A 48 1.63 26.68 -4.49
N LEU A 49 1.23 25.40 -4.48
CA LEU A 49 1.92 24.29 -5.14
C LEU A 49 1.13 23.77 -6.34
N ALA A 50 0.01 24.44 -6.68
CA ALA A 50 -0.89 23.98 -7.71
C ALA A 50 -0.23 23.99 -9.08
N LYS A 51 -0.46 22.93 -9.85
CA LYS A 51 -0.02 22.86 -11.23
C LYS A 51 -1.13 22.31 -12.10
N LYS A 52 -1.28 22.89 -13.29
CA LYS A 52 -2.28 22.44 -14.26
C LYS A 52 -2.09 20.99 -14.67
N GLU A 53 -0.84 20.53 -14.77
CA GLU A 53 -0.49 19.14 -15.08
C GLU A 53 -1.02 18.11 -14.05
N PHE A 54 -1.39 18.54 -12.84
CA PHE A 54 -1.99 17.65 -11.86
C PHE A 54 -3.47 17.38 -12.13
N GLU A 55 -4.16 18.24 -12.87
CA GLU A 55 -5.59 18.06 -13.15
C GLU A 55 -5.89 16.76 -13.93
N ASP A 56 -4.91 16.22 -14.65
CA ASP A 56 -5.04 14.96 -15.40
C ASP A 56 -4.61 13.72 -14.59
N ALA A 57 -4.22 13.89 -13.31
CA ALA A 57 -3.74 12.80 -12.48
C ALA A 57 -4.87 11.83 -12.07
N THR A 58 -4.65 10.54 -12.33
CA THR A 58 -5.54 9.44 -11.94
C THR A 58 -4.90 8.58 -10.86
N VAL A 59 -5.70 7.71 -10.21
CA VAL A 59 -5.19 6.74 -9.23
C VAL A 59 -4.42 5.65 -9.96
N PRO A 60 -3.13 5.43 -9.67
CA PRO A 60 -2.36 4.38 -10.34
C PRO A 60 -2.61 3.00 -9.71
N THR A 61 -2.55 1.95 -10.53
CA THR A 61 -2.43 0.56 -10.04
C THR A 61 -1.00 0.28 -9.61
N LEU A 62 -0.81 -0.76 -8.80
CA LEU A 62 0.53 -1.23 -8.46
C LEU A 62 1.28 -1.68 -9.72
N GLU A 63 0.60 -2.38 -10.62
CA GLU A 63 1.15 -2.82 -11.89
C GLU A 63 1.64 -1.65 -12.75
N GLU A 64 0.88 -0.57 -12.90
CA GLU A 64 1.29 0.62 -13.66
C GLU A 64 2.53 1.29 -13.04
N ILE A 65 2.62 1.34 -11.71
CA ILE A 65 3.81 1.85 -11.00
C ILE A 65 5.02 0.97 -11.33
N ILE A 66 4.88 -0.34 -11.23
CA ILE A 66 5.96 -1.30 -11.52
C ILE A 66 6.33 -1.28 -13.01
N GLU A 67 5.38 -1.07 -13.92
CA GLU A 67 5.63 -0.90 -15.37
C GLU A 67 6.41 0.37 -15.68
N THR A 68 6.11 1.44 -14.96
CA THR A 68 6.77 2.73 -15.16
C THR A 68 8.23 2.69 -14.69
N PHE A 69 8.49 2.13 -13.50
CA PHE A 69 9.80 2.23 -12.87
C PHE A 69 10.64 0.94 -12.94
N ARG A 70 10.01 -0.23 -13.04
CA ARG A 70 10.67 -1.55 -13.11
C ARG A 70 11.85 -1.67 -12.13
N ASN A 71 13.06 -1.86 -12.65
CA ASN A 71 14.28 -2.09 -11.89
C ASN A 71 15.06 -0.80 -11.57
N SER A 72 14.54 0.37 -11.92
CA SER A 72 15.18 1.66 -11.68
C SER A 72 14.95 2.21 -10.26
N THR A 73 14.10 1.56 -9.47
CA THR A 73 13.78 1.98 -8.09
C THR A 73 13.63 0.78 -7.16
N ASN A 74 13.63 1.06 -5.86
CA ASN A 74 13.13 0.15 -4.84
C ASN A 74 11.70 0.54 -4.45
N TYR A 75 10.90 -0.42 -4.00
CA TYR A 75 9.50 -0.26 -3.63
C TYR A 75 9.32 -0.54 -2.14
N TYR A 76 8.58 0.33 -1.48
CA TYR A 76 8.24 0.19 -0.06
C TYR A 76 6.72 0.13 0.07
N ILE A 77 6.18 -1.09 0.07
CA ILE A 77 4.75 -1.36 -0.13
C ILE A 77 4.10 -1.66 1.21
N GLU A 78 2.98 -0.98 1.52
CA GLU A 78 2.20 -1.26 2.73
C GLU A 78 1.03 -2.21 2.44
N THR A 79 0.86 -3.25 3.25
CA THR A 79 -0.37 -4.07 3.27
C THR A 79 -1.28 -3.70 4.44
N LYS A 80 -2.58 -3.90 4.24
CA LYS A 80 -3.62 -3.75 5.27
C LYS A 80 -3.89 -5.07 5.99
N SER A 81 -4.83 -5.10 6.93
CA SER A 81 -5.16 -6.34 7.61
C SER A 81 -5.87 -7.34 6.68
N PRO A 82 -5.60 -8.66 6.76
CA PRO A 82 -6.17 -9.64 5.83
C PRO A 82 -7.70 -9.72 5.83
N ASP A 83 -8.35 -9.29 6.90
CA ASP A 83 -9.81 -9.20 7.04
C ASP A 83 -10.42 -8.02 6.28
N GLU A 84 -9.65 -6.95 6.05
CA GLU A 84 -10.11 -5.78 5.28
C GLU A 84 -10.15 -6.09 3.78
N TYR A 85 -9.12 -6.77 3.29
CA TYR A 85 -8.94 -7.14 1.89
C TYR A 85 -8.44 -8.58 1.76
N PRO A 86 -9.33 -9.58 1.88
CA PRO A 86 -8.95 -10.98 1.73
C PRO A 86 -8.30 -11.24 0.37
N GLY A 87 -7.14 -11.91 0.37
CA GLY A 87 -6.38 -12.22 -0.86
C GLY A 87 -5.37 -11.15 -1.29
N MET A 88 -5.27 -10.02 -0.57
CA MET A 88 -4.33 -8.94 -0.90
C MET A 88 -2.88 -9.40 -0.88
N GLU A 89 -2.46 -10.18 0.12
CA GLU A 89 -1.08 -10.66 0.23
C GLU A 89 -0.71 -11.57 -0.94
N GLU A 90 -1.57 -12.54 -1.27
CA GLU A 90 -1.36 -13.45 -2.39
C GLU A 90 -1.28 -12.68 -3.72
N LYS A 91 -2.17 -11.71 -3.91
CA LYS A 91 -2.19 -10.88 -5.13
C LYS A 91 -0.94 -10.03 -5.25
N LEU A 92 -0.47 -9.45 -4.14
CA LEU A 92 0.76 -8.68 -4.10
C LEU A 92 1.97 -9.55 -4.46
N LEU A 93 2.08 -10.74 -3.88
CA LEU A 93 3.17 -11.68 -4.17
C LEU A 93 3.14 -12.19 -5.62
N GLU A 94 1.94 -12.44 -6.16
CA GLU A 94 1.76 -12.78 -7.58
C GLU A 94 2.33 -11.67 -8.48
N ILE A 95 1.98 -10.42 -8.21
CA ILE A 95 2.45 -9.24 -8.98
C ILE A 95 3.98 -9.09 -8.86
N ILE A 96 4.52 -9.15 -7.65
CA ILE A 96 5.97 -9.04 -7.39
C ILE A 96 6.73 -10.10 -8.18
N LYS A 97 6.25 -11.35 -8.15
CA LYS A 97 6.86 -12.46 -8.88
C LYS A 97 6.71 -12.31 -10.38
N HIS A 98 5.53 -11.92 -10.87
CA HIS A 98 5.26 -11.73 -12.29
C HIS A 98 6.20 -10.71 -12.94
N TYR A 99 6.49 -9.61 -12.23
CA TYR A 99 7.39 -8.56 -12.71
C TYR A 99 8.86 -8.76 -12.33
N GLU A 100 9.19 -9.86 -11.64
CA GLU A 100 10.55 -10.22 -11.24
C GLU A 100 11.27 -9.14 -10.42
N ILE A 101 10.54 -8.45 -9.53
CA ILE A 101 11.06 -7.33 -8.72
C ILE A 101 11.30 -7.69 -7.25
N SER A 102 11.35 -8.97 -6.88
CA SER A 102 11.44 -9.40 -5.48
C SER A 102 12.65 -8.81 -4.73
N ASP A 103 13.78 -8.57 -5.41
CA ASP A 103 14.98 -7.97 -4.83
C ASP A 103 14.88 -6.44 -4.64
N LYS A 104 13.82 -5.81 -5.15
CA LYS A 104 13.55 -4.37 -5.05
C LYS A 104 12.48 -4.03 -4.03
N VAL A 105 11.81 -5.02 -3.43
CA VAL A 105 10.62 -4.79 -2.62
C VAL A 105 10.92 -4.99 -1.14
N ILE A 106 10.43 -4.05 -0.32
CA ILE A 106 10.24 -4.23 1.12
C ILE A 106 8.75 -4.10 1.39
N ILE A 107 8.18 -5.00 2.18
CA ILE A 107 6.78 -4.94 2.59
C ILE A 107 6.68 -4.49 4.04
N GLN A 108 5.86 -3.48 4.29
CA GLN A 108 5.53 -2.99 5.62
C GLN A 108 4.06 -3.24 5.96
N SER A 109 3.73 -3.40 7.24
CA SER A 109 2.32 -3.42 7.68
C SER A 109 2.20 -3.10 9.16
N PHE A 110 1.07 -2.51 9.54
CA PHE A 110 0.64 -2.48 10.95
C PHE A 110 0.06 -3.84 11.39
N SER A 111 -0.44 -4.66 10.45
CA SER A 111 -1.02 -5.97 10.75
C SER A 111 0.07 -7.03 10.83
N LYS A 112 0.37 -7.48 12.06
CA LYS A 112 1.29 -8.61 12.28
C LYS A 112 0.84 -9.88 11.55
N VAL A 113 -0.47 -10.09 11.45
CA VAL A 113 -1.05 -11.26 10.77
C VAL A 113 -0.77 -11.19 9.27
N SER A 114 -0.88 -10.02 8.64
CA SER A 114 -0.51 -9.82 7.24
C SER A 114 0.97 -10.17 7.01
N LEU A 115 1.88 -9.66 7.84
CA LEU A 115 3.31 -9.96 7.73
C LEU A 115 3.62 -11.45 7.94
N GLN A 116 3.00 -12.10 8.92
CA GLN A 116 3.16 -13.54 9.15
C GLN A 116 2.67 -14.37 7.96
N LYS A 117 1.54 -13.98 7.36
CA LYS A 117 1.00 -14.61 6.16
C LYS A 117 1.97 -14.48 4.98
N ILE A 118 2.47 -13.27 4.73
CA ILE A 118 3.48 -13.04 3.68
C ILE A 118 4.72 -13.89 3.93
N HIS A 119 5.25 -13.88 5.16
CA HIS A 119 6.43 -14.67 5.51
C HIS A 119 6.24 -16.18 5.29
N SER A 120 5.03 -16.69 5.52
CA SER A 120 4.70 -18.10 5.27
C SER A 120 4.62 -18.47 3.78
N LEU A 121 4.34 -17.48 2.91
CA LEU A 121 4.23 -17.64 1.47
C LEU A 121 5.58 -17.39 0.77
N ASP A 122 6.35 -16.42 1.24
CA ASP A 122 7.68 -16.09 0.75
C ASP A 122 8.58 -15.57 1.90
N VAL A 123 9.55 -16.39 2.29
CA VAL A 123 10.50 -16.09 3.36
C VAL A 123 11.60 -15.12 2.95
N HIS A 124 11.78 -14.85 1.65
CA HIS A 124 12.88 -14.07 1.11
C HIS A 124 12.59 -12.57 1.03
N ILE A 125 11.32 -12.16 1.10
CA ILE A 125 10.95 -10.76 1.04
C ILE A 125 11.22 -10.08 2.39
N PRO A 126 11.98 -8.98 2.43
CA PRO A 126 12.16 -8.19 3.65
C PRO A 126 10.84 -7.62 4.15
N LEU A 127 10.56 -7.83 5.44
CA LEU A 127 9.33 -7.39 6.10
C LEU A 127 9.62 -6.39 7.22
N VAL A 128 8.74 -5.38 7.36
CA VAL A 128 8.82 -4.35 8.39
C VAL A 128 7.50 -4.23 9.17
N GLN A 129 7.56 -4.44 10.49
CA GLN A 129 6.42 -4.16 11.37
C GLN A 129 6.33 -2.67 11.66
N LEU A 130 5.22 -2.05 11.26
CA LEU A 130 4.87 -0.70 11.66
C LEU A 130 4.22 -0.69 13.04
N LEU A 131 4.59 0.29 13.84
CA LEU A 131 4.08 0.47 15.19
C LEU A 131 3.40 1.84 15.28
N PRO A 132 2.13 1.90 15.73
CA PRO A 132 1.50 3.19 15.95
C PRO A 132 2.22 3.89 17.11
N TYR A 133 2.42 5.20 16.99
CA TYR A 133 3.20 6.01 17.93
C TYR A 133 2.84 5.75 19.41
N LYS A 134 1.55 5.69 19.74
CA LYS A 134 1.08 5.42 21.12
C LYS A 134 1.50 4.05 21.64
N LYS A 135 1.57 3.05 20.77
CA LYS A 135 1.97 1.68 21.12
C LYS A 135 3.49 1.59 21.30
N ALA A 136 4.26 2.23 20.42
CA ALA A 136 5.72 2.22 20.49
C ALA A 136 6.25 2.72 21.84
N VAL A 137 5.64 3.76 22.41
CA VAL A 137 6.00 4.34 23.72
C VAL A 137 5.66 3.42 24.91
N GLN A 138 4.85 2.37 24.70
CA GLN A 138 4.36 1.47 25.75
C GLN A 138 4.90 0.04 25.62
N LEU A 139 5.78 -0.24 24.66
CA LEU A 139 6.26 -1.61 24.42
C LEU A 139 7.13 -2.13 25.57
N THR A 140 6.83 -3.35 25.99
CA THR A 140 7.68 -4.13 26.90
C THR A 140 8.82 -4.81 26.15
N GLU A 141 9.90 -5.18 26.85
CA GLU A 141 11.00 -5.95 26.25
C GLU A 141 10.55 -7.26 25.60
N LEU A 142 9.55 -7.93 26.19
CA LEU A 142 8.98 -9.17 25.66
C LEU A 142 8.29 -8.94 24.31
N GLU A 143 7.55 -7.85 24.17
CA GLU A 143 6.90 -7.48 22.91
C GLU A 143 7.92 -7.12 21.85
N ILE A 144 8.96 -6.34 22.21
CA ILE A 144 10.07 -6.02 21.30
C ILE A 144 10.74 -7.31 20.80
N LYS A 145 11.00 -8.26 21.71
CA LYS A 145 11.63 -9.54 21.38
C LYS A 145 10.74 -10.40 20.46
N SER A 146 9.43 -10.40 20.69
CA SER A 146 8.46 -11.11 19.83
C SER A 146 8.42 -10.55 18.41
N ILE A 147 8.49 -9.22 18.27
CA ILE A 147 8.47 -8.57 16.94
C ILE A 147 9.77 -8.86 16.19
N LYS A 148 10.93 -8.73 16.84
CA LYS A 148 12.26 -9.01 16.25
C LYS A 148 12.42 -10.44 15.72
N HIS A 149 11.72 -11.41 16.32
CA HIS A 149 11.76 -12.80 15.85
C HIS A 149 10.91 -13.02 14.59
N THR A 150 9.98 -12.11 14.30
CA THR A 150 9.05 -12.27 13.17
C THR A 150 9.48 -11.44 11.96
N VAL A 151 9.98 -10.21 12.16
CA VAL A 151 10.31 -9.25 11.09
C VAL A 151 11.33 -8.21 11.56
N SER A 152 11.89 -7.43 10.63
CA SER A 152 12.71 -6.26 10.96
C SER A 152 11.84 -5.14 11.53
N VAL A 153 12.35 -4.36 12.50
CA VAL A 153 11.62 -3.25 13.13
C VAL A 153 12.33 -1.95 12.85
N LEU A 154 11.63 -0.99 12.24
CA LEU A 154 12.06 0.41 12.16
C LEU A 154 11.25 1.20 13.18
N GLY A 155 11.94 1.96 14.04
CA GLY A 155 11.37 2.79 15.09
C GLY A 155 11.94 4.20 15.03
#